data_AF-A0A7R8UN01-F1
#
_entry.id   AF-A0A7R8UN01-F1
#
_cell.length_a   1.000
_cell.length_b   1.000
_cell.length_c   1.000
_cell.angle_alpha   90.00
_cell.angle_beta   90.00
_cell.angle_gamma   90.00
#
_symmetry.space_group_name_H-M   'P 1'
#
loop_
_entity.id
_entity.type
_entity.pdbx_description
1 polymer ?
#
loop_
_entity_poly.entity_id
_entity_poly.type
_entity_poly.pdbx_seq_one_letter_code
_entity_poly.pdbx_strand_id
1 'polypeptide(L)'
;MLGAAIIFPAIFALACATGEFSVLWSPNPIVFKGDEKLNSAYLSDVYAASLGRSVSGFTQWSGLYISDPFNLPKSAVTIVVNGETHLKLSDKVKTFKLSGSDAGESLNALTSIMNVVDIDLSQDVSQLDQFAEVFGVLDTSNIPKETSDLKPQLHSEDKLFLQQIAVINQLADVLKRNDQLPTFTVIQTSLLPIRRAHGEKSAAMHEAEQLLAEALENLASSLRARQPNVLVTAVATRGDLARSRRQATQDDKITVSTINLATNYNEDYPVIFNIILWFMIVLAFSLLAISYAIATMDPGRDSIIYRMTSTRMKKDN
;
A
#
# COMPACT_ATOMS: atom_id res chain seq x y z
N MET A 1 21.09 45.34 -33.46
CA MET A 1 20.42 45.14 -32.17
C MET A 1 19.53 43.91 -32.33
N LEU A 2 19.94 42.81 -31.70
CA LEU A 2 19.35 41.48 -31.80
C LEU A 2 18.08 41.44 -30.93
N GLY A 3 16.98 40.91 -31.46
CA GLY A 3 15.73 40.76 -30.71
C GLY A 3 14.94 39.55 -31.20
N ALA A 4 15.56 38.37 -31.17
CA ALA A 4 14.87 37.11 -31.42
C ALA A 4 14.13 36.70 -30.12
N ALA A 5 12.82 36.88 -30.11
CA ALA A 5 11.96 36.40 -29.03
C ALA A 5 11.83 34.88 -29.14
N ILE A 6 12.46 34.16 -28.20
CA ILE A 6 12.34 32.72 -28.06
C ILE A 6 11.00 32.43 -27.39
N ILE A 7 10.05 31.90 -28.16
CA ILE A 7 8.78 31.39 -27.65
C ILE A 7 9.04 29.96 -27.15
N PHE A 8 9.06 29.76 -25.84
CA PHE A 8 9.02 28.44 -25.22
C PHE A 8 7.61 27.87 -25.32
N PRO A 9 7.36 26.75 -26.02
CA PRO A 9 6.09 26.05 -25.87
C PRO A 9 6.10 25.34 -24.52
N ALA A 10 5.29 25.85 -23.58
CA ALA A 10 4.96 25.12 -22.36
C ALA A 10 4.16 23.87 -22.73
N ILE A 11 4.82 22.71 -22.71
CA ILE A 11 4.16 21.41 -22.82
C ILE A 11 3.34 21.23 -21.53
N PHE A 12 2.06 21.55 -21.57
CA PHE A 12 1.12 21.04 -20.58
C PHE A 12 1.02 19.54 -20.78
N ALA A 13 1.77 18.78 -19.99
CA ALA A 13 1.52 17.35 -19.83
C ALA A 13 0.11 17.23 -19.27
N LEU A 14 -0.84 16.91 -20.16
CA LEU A 14 -2.19 16.54 -19.77
C LEU A 14 -2.05 15.26 -18.95
N ALA A 15 -1.97 15.40 -17.62
CA ALA A 15 -1.92 14.28 -16.70
C ALA A 15 -3.25 13.52 -16.82
N CYS A 16 -3.29 12.55 -17.74
CA CYS A 16 -4.40 11.62 -17.89
C CYS A 16 -4.64 10.97 -16.54
N ALA A 17 -5.90 10.99 -16.08
CA ALA A 17 -6.29 10.18 -14.94
C ALA A 17 -6.10 8.72 -15.34
N THR A 18 -5.33 7.98 -14.54
CA THR A 18 -5.00 6.57 -14.78
C THR A 18 -6.00 5.62 -14.13
N GLY A 19 -6.88 6.18 -13.28
CA GLY A 19 -7.90 5.48 -12.54
C GLY A 19 -8.73 6.42 -11.67
N GLU A 20 -9.49 5.82 -10.75
CA GLU A 20 -10.38 6.49 -9.82
C GLU A 20 -10.34 5.82 -8.44
N PHE A 21 -10.45 6.62 -7.40
CA PHE A 21 -10.70 6.18 -6.03
C PHE A 21 -12.08 6.69 -5.59
N SER A 22 -12.99 5.77 -5.29
CA SER A 22 -14.39 6.05 -4.97
C SER A 22 -14.69 5.64 -3.53
N VAL A 23 -15.31 6.52 -2.76
CA VAL A 23 -15.67 6.28 -1.35
C VAL A 23 -17.14 5.91 -1.28
N LEU A 24 -17.42 4.61 -1.28
CA LEU A 24 -18.78 4.04 -1.25
C LEU A 24 -19.46 4.33 0.10
N TRP A 25 -18.72 4.20 1.20
CA TRP A 25 -19.18 4.50 2.54
C TRP A 25 -18.01 4.94 3.43
N SER A 26 -18.22 5.98 4.24
CA SER A 26 -17.27 6.40 5.27
C SER A 26 -18.00 6.67 6.58
N PRO A 27 -17.41 6.28 7.72
CA PRO A 27 -18.01 6.53 9.04
C PRO A 27 -17.82 7.98 9.46
N ASN A 28 -18.68 8.49 10.36
CA ASN A 28 -18.68 9.89 10.84
C ASN A 28 -17.31 10.48 11.26
N PRO A 29 -16.38 9.73 11.88
CA PRO A 29 -15.05 10.23 12.27
C PRO A 29 -14.16 10.66 11.11
N ILE A 30 -14.51 10.26 9.87
CA ILE A 30 -13.73 10.53 8.67
C ILE A 30 -14.62 11.13 7.60
N VAL A 31 -14.11 12.16 6.93
CA VAL A 31 -14.83 12.87 5.90
C VAL A 31 -13.93 13.03 4.68
N PHE A 32 -14.40 12.54 3.54
CA PHE A 32 -13.73 12.72 2.26
C PHE A 32 -14.34 13.92 1.51
N LYS A 33 -13.51 14.90 1.12
CA LYS A 33 -13.94 16.18 0.52
C LYS A 33 -12.95 16.68 -0.54
N GLY A 34 -13.34 17.68 -1.32
CA GLY A 34 -12.50 18.25 -2.37
C GLY A 34 -12.50 17.44 -3.66
N ASP A 35 -11.87 17.96 -4.71
CA ASP A 35 -11.84 17.36 -6.06
C ASP A 35 -10.40 17.20 -6.59
N GLU A 36 -9.43 17.31 -5.69
CA GLU A 36 -8.01 17.19 -6.01
C GLU A 36 -7.68 15.75 -6.45
N LYS A 37 -6.81 15.63 -7.45
CA LYS A 37 -6.32 14.32 -7.90
C LYS A 37 -5.48 13.70 -6.79
N LEU A 38 -5.73 12.42 -6.51
CA LEU A 38 -4.92 11.63 -5.58
C LEU A 38 -3.81 10.92 -6.36
N ASN A 39 -2.56 11.11 -5.97
CA ASN A 39 -1.48 10.29 -6.50
C ASN A 39 -1.61 8.87 -5.95
N SER A 40 -1.72 7.89 -6.85
CA SER A 40 -1.93 6.47 -6.57
C SER A 40 -0.87 5.85 -5.64
N ALA A 41 0.35 6.41 -5.60
CA ALA A 41 1.40 5.99 -4.67
C ALA A 41 1.01 6.17 -3.19
N TYR A 42 0.11 7.12 -2.88
CA TYR A 42 -0.32 7.43 -1.52
C TYR A 42 -1.64 6.75 -1.11
N LEU A 43 -2.16 5.80 -1.88
CA LEU A 43 -3.38 5.07 -1.50
C LEU A 43 -3.21 4.35 -0.14
N SER A 44 -2.06 3.72 0.11
CA SER A 44 -1.73 3.12 1.41
C SER A 44 -1.83 4.12 2.54
N ASP A 45 -1.28 5.33 2.37
CA ASP A 45 -1.32 6.38 3.39
C ASP A 45 -2.75 6.83 3.67
N VAL A 46 -3.61 6.92 2.65
CA VAL A 46 -5.04 7.24 2.83
C VAL A 46 -5.73 6.18 3.70
N TYR A 47 -5.49 4.88 3.44
CA TYR A 47 -6.05 3.81 4.26
C TYR A 47 -5.42 3.74 5.66
N ALA A 48 -4.11 3.91 5.77
CA ALA A 48 -3.38 3.92 7.03
C ALA A 48 -3.90 5.05 7.93
N ALA A 49 -3.97 6.29 7.42
CA ALA A 49 -4.51 7.43 8.16
C ALA A 49 -5.97 7.20 8.56
N SER A 50 -6.79 6.66 7.65
CA SER A 50 -8.20 6.35 7.94
C SER A 50 -8.35 5.34 9.09
N LEU A 51 -7.41 4.40 9.22
CA LEU A 51 -7.43 3.39 10.29
C LEU A 51 -6.60 3.78 11.51
N GLY A 52 -6.16 5.04 11.60
CA GLY A 52 -5.39 5.56 12.74
C GLY A 52 -3.95 5.07 12.81
N ARG A 53 -3.38 4.66 11.67
CA ARG A 53 -1.98 4.24 11.53
C ARG A 53 -1.12 5.41 11.06
N SER A 54 0.18 5.31 11.32
CA SER A 54 1.17 6.25 10.79
C SER A 54 1.27 6.13 9.26
N VAL A 55 1.40 7.28 8.61
CA VAL A 55 1.65 7.41 7.16
C VAL A 55 3.13 7.57 6.90
N SER A 56 3.62 7.09 5.75
CA SER A 56 5.04 7.19 5.39
C SER A 56 5.33 8.35 4.44
N GLY A 57 4.34 8.80 3.67
CA GLY A 57 4.48 9.86 2.68
C GLY A 57 4.17 11.26 3.19
N PHE A 58 4.87 12.25 2.62
CA PHE A 58 4.49 13.66 2.69
C PHE A 58 3.54 13.99 1.54
N THR A 59 2.28 13.56 1.64
CA THR A 59 1.26 13.91 0.66
C THR A 59 0.75 15.34 0.88
N GLN A 60 0.58 16.09 -0.22
CA GLN A 60 -0.12 17.38 -0.20
C GLN A 60 -1.63 17.24 -0.43
N TRP A 61 -2.09 16.02 -0.69
CA TRP A 61 -3.49 15.75 -0.99
C TRP A 61 -4.37 16.04 0.22
N SER A 62 -5.34 16.93 0.02
CA SER A 62 -6.20 17.45 1.09
C SER A 62 -7.58 16.78 1.16
N GLY A 63 -7.75 15.61 0.54
CA GLY A 63 -9.06 15.01 0.34
C GLY A 63 -9.62 14.20 1.52
N LEU A 64 -8.82 13.97 2.57
CA LEU A 64 -9.18 13.21 3.77
C LEU A 64 -9.13 14.09 5.01
N TYR A 65 -10.24 14.15 5.76
CA TYR A 65 -10.34 14.89 7.02
C TYR A 65 -10.76 13.95 8.15
N ILE A 66 -10.00 13.95 9.24
CA ILE A 66 -10.34 13.22 10.46
C ILE A 66 -11.00 14.21 11.42
N SER A 67 -12.29 14.01 11.69
CA SER A 67 -13.08 14.82 12.62
C SER A 67 -12.95 14.34 14.06
N ASP A 68 -12.77 13.03 14.27
CA ASP A 68 -12.60 12.41 15.58
C ASP A 68 -11.50 11.33 15.54
N PRO A 69 -10.27 11.65 15.99
CA PRO A 69 -9.14 10.72 15.93
C PRO A 69 -9.23 9.57 16.94
N PHE A 70 -10.16 9.61 17.90
CA PHE A 70 -10.28 8.59 18.95
C PHE A 70 -11.30 7.51 18.62
N ASN A 71 -12.15 7.73 17.60
CA ASN A 71 -13.20 6.81 17.20
C ASN A 71 -13.08 6.32 15.75
N LEU A 72 -11.87 6.34 15.19
CA LEU A 72 -11.58 5.89 13.83
C LEU A 72 -12.11 4.47 13.53
N PRO A 73 -12.42 4.17 12.25
CA PRO A 73 -12.82 2.83 11.83
C PRO A 73 -11.75 1.80 12.19
N LYS A 74 -12.21 0.62 12.59
CA LYS A 74 -11.34 -0.52 12.92
C LYS A 74 -11.01 -1.38 11.71
N SER A 75 -11.86 -1.32 10.69
CA SER A 75 -11.74 -2.12 9.47
C SER A 75 -12.03 -1.27 8.24
N ALA A 76 -11.33 -1.57 7.15
CA ALA A 76 -11.65 -1.06 5.84
C ALA A 76 -11.75 -2.18 4.81
N VAL A 77 -12.70 -2.06 3.89
CA VAL A 77 -12.91 -2.97 2.77
C VAL A 77 -12.76 -2.16 1.48
N THR A 78 -11.84 -2.58 0.62
CA THR A 78 -11.64 -1.95 -0.68
C THR A 78 -11.88 -2.95 -1.80
N ILE A 79 -12.58 -2.51 -2.84
CA ILE A 79 -12.79 -3.29 -4.05
C ILE A 79 -11.94 -2.71 -5.17
N VAL A 80 -11.01 -3.50 -5.67
CA VAL A 80 -10.14 -3.13 -6.79
C VAL A 80 -10.78 -3.62 -8.08
N VAL A 81 -11.10 -2.70 -8.99
CA VAL A 81 -11.66 -3.00 -10.31
C VAL A 81 -10.60 -2.74 -11.37
N ASN A 82 -10.11 -3.80 -11.99
CA ASN A 82 -9.18 -3.73 -13.10
C ASN A 82 -9.92 -3.60 -14.44
N GLY A 83 -9.33 -2.86 -15.38
CA GLY A 83 -9.84 -2.72 -16.73
C GLY A 83 -10.74 -1.51 -16.98
N GLU A 84 -11.02 -0.68 -15.97
CA GLU A 84 -11.84 0.53 -16.10
C GLU A 84 -11.20 1.71 -15.36
N THR A 85 -11.34 2.92 -15.93
CA THR A 85 -10.82 4.16 -15.33
C THR A 85 -11.83 4.92 -14.49
N HIS A 86 -13.13 4.66 -14.70
CA HIS A 86 -14.21 5.34 -14.01
C HIS A 86 -15.38 4.38 -13.77
N LEU A 87 -15.87 4.31 -12.53
CA LEU A 87 -16.98 3.42 -12.17
C LEU A 87 -18.32 4.15 -12.29
N LYS A 88 -19.34 3.47 -12.83
CA LYS A 88 -20.70 4.01 -12.95
C LYS A 88 -21.49 3.88 -11.63
N LEU A 89 -20.99 4.52 -10.57
CA LEU A 89 -21.61 4.50 -9.25
C LEU A 89 -22.62 5.66 -9.09
N SER A 90 -23.49 5.58 -8.07
CA SER A 90 -24.43 6.65 -7.73
C SER A 90 -23.75 8.01 -7.49
N ASP A 91 -24.39 9.10 -7.89
CA ASP A 91 -23.91 10.50 -7.71
C ASP A 91 -23.61 10.90 -6.26
N LYS A 92 -24.07 10.11 -5.28
CA LYS A 92 -23.81 10.33 -3.85
C LYS A 92 -22.40 9.86 -3.43
N VAL A 93 -21.77 9.01 -4.22
CA VAL A 93 -20.43 8.46 -3.95
C VAL A 93 -19.39 9.53 -4.22
N LYS A 94 -18.50 9.78 -3.26
CA LYS A 94 -17.42 10.74 -3.44
C LYS A 94 -16.28 10.09 -4.21
N THR A 95 -15.88 10.67 -5.33
CA THR A 95 -14.84 10.12 -6.21
C THR A 95 -13.66 11.08 -6.36
N PHE A 96 -12.46 10.51 -6.50
CA PHE A 96 -11.21 11.22 -6.70
C PHE A 96 -10.47 10.60 -7.89
N LYS A 97 -10.01 11.43 -8.81
CA LYS A 97 -9.21 10.96 -9.94
C LYS A 97 -7.83 10.54 -9.46
N LEU A 98 -7.38 9.37 -9.89
CA LEU A 98 -6.02 8.90 -9.62
C LEU A 98 -5.03 9.40 -10.66
N SER A 99 -3.84 9.76 -10.20
CA SER A 99 -2.64 9.99 -11.03
C SER A 99 -1.55 8.96 -10.71
N GLY A 100 -0.67 8.69 -11.66
CA GLY A 100 0.39 7.67 -11.50
C GLY A 100 -0.08 6.24 -11.77
N SER A 101 0.79 5.26 -11.63
CA SER A 101 0.51 3.85 -11.95
C SER A 101 0.66 2.92 -10.75
N ASP A 102 0.83 3.48 -9.56
CA ASP A 102 1.42 2.80 -8.42
C ASP A 102 0.36 2.29 -7.44
N ALA A 103 -0.91 2.27 -7.86
CA ALA A 103 -2.02 1.87 -7.00
C ALA A 103 -1.87 0.45 -6.46
N GLY A 104 -1.39 -0.49 -7.29
CA GLY A 104 -1.15 -1.87 -6.87
C GLY A 104 -0.02 -1.98 -5.84
N GLU A 105 1.11 -1.31 -6.11
CA GLU A 105 2.26 -1.28 -5.20
C GLU A 105 1.91 -0.62 -3.87
N SER A 106 1.18 0.49 -3.92
CA SER A 106 0.68 1.20 -2.75
C SER A 106 -0.24 0.30 -1.92
N LEU A 107 -1.23 -0.36 -2.52
CA LEU A 107 -2.08 -1.30 -1.80
C LEU A 107 -1.30 -2.49 -1.23
N ASN A 108 -0.31 -3.01 -1.95
CA ASN A 108 0.55 -4.09 -1.45
C ASN A 108 1.39 -3.64 -0.24
N ALA A 109 1.82 -2.39 -0.18
CA ALA A 109 2.54 -1.83 0.96
C ALA A 109 1.74 -1.94 2.28
N LEU A 110 0.39 -2.00 2.21
CA LEU A 110 -0.45 -2.18 3.40
C LEU A 110 -0.18 -3.49 4.14
N THR A 111 0.26 -4.54 3.43
CA THR A 111 0.60 -5.84 4.04
C THR A 111 1.75 -5.74 5.04
N SER A 112 2.64 -4.73 4.89
CA SER A 112 3.75 -4.49 5.81
C SER A 112 3.35 -3.78 7.10
N ILE A 113 2.19 -3.10 7.10
CA ILE A 113 1.74 -2.26 8.23
C ILE A 113 0.49 -2.79 8.94
N MET A 114 -0.26 -3.71 8.31
CA MET A 114 -1.46 -4.32 8.89
C MET A 114 -1.77 -5.69 8.31
N ASN A 115 -2.64 -6.43 9.02
CA ASN A 115 -3.16 -7.69 8.52
C ASN A 115 -4.16 -7.42 7.37
N VAL A 116 -3.76 -7.81 6.16
CA VAL A 116 -4.53 -7.65 4.92
C VAL A 116 -5.03 -9.03 4.47
N VAL A 117 -6.33 -9.13 4.22
CA VAL A 117 -6.94 -10.27 3.54
C VAL A 117 -7.18 -9.89 2.08
N ASP A 118 -6.47 -10.53 1.16
CA ASP A 118 -6.52 -10.23 -0.27
C ASP A 118 -7.23 -11.34 -1.05
N ILE A 119 -8.45 -11.07 -1.50
CA ILE A 119 -9.30 -11.98 -2.26
C ILE A 119 -9.20 -11.59 -3.74
N ASP A 120 -8.45 -12.35 -4.51
CA ASP A 120 -8.31 -12.13 -5.96
C ASP A 120 -9.34 -12.95 -6.74
N LEU A 121 -10.43 -12.31 -7.16
CA LEU A 121 -11.46 -12.92 -8.00
C LEU A 121 -11.12 -12.79 -9.50
N SER A 122 -10.10 -12.00 -9.85
CA SER A 122 -9.85 -11.59 -11.24
C SER A 122 -9.30 -12.72 -12.12
N GLN A 123 -8.58 -13.67 -11.52
CA GLN A 123 -7.91 -14.77 -12.22
C GLN A 123 -8.59 -16.12 -11.97
N ASP A 124 -8.88 -16.45 -10.71
CA ASP A 124 -9.44 -17.74 -10.34
C ASP A 124 -10.33 -17.63 -9.10
N VAL A 125 -11.61 -17.94 -9.28
CA VAL A 125 -12.62 -17.92 -8.22
C VAL A 125 -12.57 -19.22 -7.38
N SER A 126 -11.77 -20.21 -7.78
CA SER A 126 -11.71 -21.53 -7.14
C SER A 126 -10.89 -21.55 -5.84
N GLN A 127 -10.07 -20.53 -5.59
CA GLN A 127 -9.20 -20.47 -4.41
C GLN A 127 -9.90 -19.90 -3.17
N LEU A 128 -11.23 -19.77 -3.19
CA LEU A 128 -11.99 -19.16 -2.09
C LEU A 128 -12.07 -20.02 -0.84
N ASP A 129 -11.82 -21.33 -0.94
CA ASP A 129 -11.82 -22.26 0.19
C ASP A 129 -10.82 -21.85 1.29
N GLN A 130 -9.71 -21.19 0.93
CA GLN A 130 -8.72 -20.70 1.89
C GLN A 130 -9.25 -19.58 2.79
N PHE A 131 -10.34 -18.93 2.39
CA PHE A 131 -10.98 -17.87 3.17
C PHE A 131 -12.26 -18.35 3.87
N ALA A 132 -12.57 -19.65 3.83
CA ALA A 132 -13.78 -20.20 4.43
C ALA A 132 -13.85 -19.99 5.95
N GLU A 133 -12.71 -19.88 6.64
CA GLU A 133 -12.68 -19.56 8.07
C GLU A 133 -13.18 -18.13 8.36
N VAL A 134 -12.98 -17.19 7.43
CA VAL A 134 -13.30 -15.77 7.61
C VAL A 134 -14.66 -15.43 7.02
N PHE A 135 -14.96 -15.93 5.82
CA PHE A 135 -16.16 -15.59 5.06
C PHE A 135 -17.09 -16.79 4.80
N GLY A 136 -16.87 -17.94 5.43
CA GLY A 136 -17.65 -19.15 5.18
C GLY A 136 -17.44 -19.72 3.78
N VAL A 137 -18.12 -20.82 3.48
CA VAL A 137 -18.07 -21.44 2.15
C VAL A 137 -18.83 -20.56 1.16
N LEU A 138 -18.12 -20.05 0.16
CA LEU A 138 -18.67 -19.23 -0.93
C LEU A 138 -18.99 -20.15 -2.12
N ASP A 139 -20.22 -20.08 -2.61
CA ASP A 139 -20.69 -20.89 -3.73
C ASP A 139 -20.49 -20.16 -5.06
N THR A 140 -19.50 -20.61 -5.82
CA THR A 140 -19.14 -20.04 -7.14
C THR A 140 -20.04 -20.50 -8.28
N SER A 141 -21.03 -21.36 -8.01
CA SER A 141 -21.92 -21.95 -9.02
C SER A 141 -23.22 -21.16 -9.23
N ASN A 142 -23.57 -20.27 -8.31
CA ASN A 142 -24.81 -19.48 -8.38
C ASN A 142 -24.66 -18.26 -9.31
N ILE A 143 -24.58 -18.52 -10.60
CA ILE A 143 -24.49 -17.50 -11.66
C ILE A 143 -25.86 -16.80 -11.82
N PRO A 144 -25.92 -15.45 -11.85
CA PRO A 144 -27.14 -14.71 -12.19
C PRO A 144 -27.77 -15.25 -13.47
N LYS A 145 -29.03 -15.70 -13.40
CA LYS A 145 -29.71 -16.38 -14.52
C LYS A 145 -30.21 -15.43 -15.62
N GLU A 146 -30.33 -14.15 -15.33
CA GLU A 146 -30.92 -13.16 -16.23
C GLU A 146 -29.87 -12.14 -16.63
N THR A 147 -29.15 -12.44 -17.71
CA THR A 147 -28.32 -11.47 -18.43
C THR A 147 -28.77 -11.39 -19.88
N SER A 148 -28.89 -10.17 -20.39
CA SER A 148 -29.33 -9.84 -21.73
C SER A 148 -28.22 -10.11 -22.75
N ASP A 149 -27.05 -9.52 -22.50
CA ASP A 149 -25.95 -9.41 -23.45
C ASP A 149 -24.78 -10.31 -23.07
N LEU A 150 -24.55 -10.55 -21.78
CA LEU A 150 -23.58 -11.53 -21.27
C LEU A 150 -24.09 -12.96 -21.48
N LYS A 151 -23.31 -13.80 -22.16
CA LYS A 151 -23.68 -15.17 -22.54
C LYS A 151 -22.69 -16.18 -21.96
N PRO A 152 -22.89 -16.62 -20.69
CA PRO A 152 -21.96 -17.51 -19.99
C PRO A 152 -21.81 -18.91 -20.61
N GLN A 153 -22.77 -19.32 -21.45
CA GLN A 153 -22.70 -20.59 -22.18
C GLN A 153 -21.81 -20.50 -23.42
N LEU A 154 -21.62 -19.30 -23.97
CA LEU A 154 -20.90 -19.06 -25.22
C LEU A 154 -19.50 -18.52 -24.98
N HIS A 155 -19.34 -17.65 -23.98
CA HIS A 155 -18.08 -17.00 -23.62
C HIS A 155 -17.67 -17.38 -22.21
N SER A 156 -16.45 -17.91 -22.05
CA SER A 156 -15.90 -18.24 -20.74
C SER A 156 -15.59 -16.99 -19.92
N GLU A 157 -15.31 -15.86 -20.59
CA GLU A 157 -15.09 -14.57 -19.97
C GLU A 157 -16.36 -14.06 -19.27
N ASP A 158 -17.52 -14.20 -19.92
CA ASP A 158 -18.83 -13.83 -19.35
C ASP A 158 -19.16 -14.70 -18.15
N LYS A 159 -18.90 -16.01 -18.26
CA LYS A 159 -19.07 -16.94 -17.15
C LYS A 159 -18.21 -16.55 -15.96
N LEU A 160 -16.92 -16.29 -16.17
CA LEU A 160 -15.99 -15.92 -15.12
C LEU A 160 -16.45 -14.62 -14.43
N PHE A 161 -16.78 -13.58 -15.20
CA PHE A 161 -17.25 -12.31 -14.64
C PHE A 161 -18.52 -12.49 -13.79
N LEU A 162 -19.49 -13.26 -14.28
CA LEU A 162 -20.72 -13.50 -13.53
C LEU A 162 -20.48 -14.32 -12.25
N GLN A 163 -19.50 -15.21 -12.23
CA GLN A 163 -19.05 -15.88 -11.00
C GLN A 163 -18.42 -14.88 -10.02
N GLN A 164 -17.62 -13.92 -10.50
CA GLN A 164 -17.06 -12.86 -9.66
C GLN A 164 -18.19 -12.03 -9.00
N ILE A 165 -19.20 -11.62 -9.77
CA ILE A 165 -20.35 -10.87 -9.25
C ILE A 165 -21.16 -11.69 -8.24
N ALA A 166 -21.39 -12.98 -8.52
CA ALA A 166 -22.07 -13.87 -7.59
C ALA A 166 -21.35 -13.95 -6.23
N VAL A 167 -20.02 -14.06 -6.26
CA VAL A 167 -19.19 -14.11 -5.05
C VAL A 167 -19.23 -12.78 -4.29
N ILE A 168 -19.16 -11.63 -4.98
CA ILE A 168 -19.27 -10.31 -4.34
C ILE A 168 -20.62 -10.17 -3.60
N ASN A 169 -21.71 -10.63 -4.22
CA ASN A 169 -23.03 -10.60 -3.58
C ASN A 169 -23.13 -11.57 -2.40
N GLN A 170 -22.55 -12.76 -2.49
CA GLN A 170 -22.50 -13.70 -1.37
C GLN A 170 -21.63 -13.17 -0.22
N LEU A 171 -20.50 -12.52 -0.53
CA LEU A 171 -19.70 -11.82 0.46
C LEU A 171 -20.52 -10.75 1.16
N ALA A 172 -21.31 -9.95 0.43
CA ALA A 172 -22.23 -8.99 1.05
C ALA A 172 -23.19 -9.66 2.05
N ASP A 173 -23.77 -10.81 1.68
CA ASP A 173 -24.66 -11.58 2.55
C ASP A 173 -23.96 -12.18 3.78
N VAL A 174 -22.74 -12.69 3.62
CA VAL A 174 -21.96 -13.23 4.74
C VAL A 174 -21.54 -12.11 5.68
N LEU A 175 -21.01 -11.02 5.13
CA LEU A 175 -20.54 -9.86 5.91
C LEU A 175 -21.67 -9.14 6.63
N LYS A 176 -22.90 -9.26 6.13
CA LYS A 176 -24.10 -8.82 6.84
C LYS A 176 -24.38 -9.65 8.11
N ARG A 177 -23.94 -10.91 8.15
CA ARG A 177 -24.15 -11.85 9.28
C ARG A 177 -22.96 -11.97 10.21
N ASN A 178 -21.73 -11.78 9.71
CA ASN A 178 -20.49 -11.92 10.49
C ASN A 178 -20.06 -10.58 11.09
N ASP A 179 -19.78 -10.58 12.40
CA ASP A 179 -19.34 -9.38 13.13
C ASP A 179 -17.82 -9.16 13.07
N GLN A 180 -17.04 -10.18 12.71
CA GLN A 180 -15.59 -10.09 12.67
C GLN A 180 -15.11 -9.82 11.25
N LEU A 181 -14.71 -8.57 10.99
CA LEU A 181 -13.99 -8.19 9.79
C LEU A 181 -12.48 -8.14 10.06
N PRO A 182 -11.64 -8.59 9.12
CA PRO A 182 -10.22 -8.27 9.14
C PRO A 182 -9.99 -6.75 9.20
N THR A 183 -8.79 -6.35 9.64
CA THR A 183 -8.40 -4.92 9.68
C THR A 183 -8.46 -4.28 8.28
N PHE A 184 -8.01 -5.02 7.26
CA PHE A 184 -8.09 -4.57 5.88
C PHE A 184 -8.44 -5.75 4.98
N THR A 185 -9.45 -5.56 4.13
CA THR A 185 -9.83 -6.56 3.12
C THR A 185 -9.77 -5.94 1.74
N VAL A 186 -9.04 -6.58 0.84
CA VAL A 186 -8.97 -6.23 -0.58
C VAL A 186 -9.74 -7.29 -1.35
N ILE A 187 -10.70 -6.86 -2.19
CA ILE A 187 -11.40 -7.73 -3.12
C ILE A 187 -11.04 -7.27 -4.53
N GLN A 188 -10.32 -8.09 -5.28
CA GLN A 188 -9.91 -7.76 -6.65
C GLN A 188 -10.86 -8.38 -7.65
N THR A 189 -11.33 -7.58 -8.61
CA THR A 189 -12.20 -7.99 -9.71
C THR A 189 -11.74 -7.32 -11.01
N SER A 190 -12.21 -7.81 -12.16
CA SER A 190 -11.71 -7.33 -13.45
C SER A 190 -12.78 -7.32 -14.54
N LEU A 191 -12.96 -6.16 -15.16
CA LEU A 191 -13.71 -5.97 -16.41
C LEU A 191 -12.84 -6.20 -17.65
N LEU A 192 -11.53 -6.45 -17.45
CA LEU A 192 -10.57 -6.60 -18.54
C LEU A 192 -10.89 -7.79 -19.48
N PRO A 193 -11.32 -8.98 -19.01
CA PRO A 193 -11.73 -10.07 -19.88
C PRO A 193 -12.93 -9.71 -20.76
N ILE A 194 -13.97 -9.10 -20.19
CA ILE A 194 -15.18 -8.66 -20.91
C ILE A 194 -14.82 -7.62 -21.97
N ARG A 195 -14.02 -6.62 -21.60
CA ARG A 195 -13.55 -5.60 -22.53
C ARG A 195 -12.76 -6.18 -23.71
N ARG A 196 -11.97 -7.24 -23.48
CA ARG A 196 -11.22 -7.92 -24.54
C ARG A 196 -12.12 -8.78 -25.43
N ALA A 197 -13.10 -9.46 -24.86
CA ALA A 197 -14.00 -10.35 -25.58
C ALA A 197 -15.01 -9.57 -26.44
N HIS A 198 -15.63 -8.53 -25.88
CA HIS A 198 -16.75 -7.81 -26.51
C HIS A 198 -16.41 -6.40 -26.98
N GLY A 199 -15.35 -5.78 -26.45
CA GLY A 199 -14.95 -4.41 -26.74
C GLY A 199 -15.52 -3.36 -25.77
N GLU A 200 -14.84 -2.22 -25.67
CA GLU A 200 -15.09 -1.15 -24.68
C GLU A 200 -16.47 -0.47 -24.82
N LYS A 201 -17.07 -0.48 -26.01
CA LYS A 201 -18.38 0.17 -26.28
C LYS A 201 -19.52 -0.83 -26.54
N SER A 202 -19.33 -2.09 -26.17
CA SER A 202 -20.33 -3.14 -26.40
C SER A 202 -21.48 -3.05 -25.39
N ALA A 203 -22.65 -3.56 -25.77
CA ALA A 203 -23.79 -3.70 -24.85
C ALA A 203 -23.42 -4.60 -23.65
N ALA A 204 -22.69 -5.68 -23.89
CA ALA A 204 -22.17 -6.58 -22.84
C ALA A 204 -21.26 -5.86 -21.84
N MET A 205 -20.40 -4.95 -22.29
CA MET A 205 -19.57 -4.13 -21.40
C MET A 205 -20.43 -3.19 -20.53
N HIS A 206 -21.43 -2.55 -21.12
CA HIS A 206 -22.34 -1.68 -20.35
C HIS A 206 -23.18 -2.44 -19.33
N GLU A 207 -23.67 -3.64 -19.69
CA GLU A 207 -24.35 -4.53 -18.75
C GLU A 207 -23.41 -4.97 -17.62
N ALA A 208 -22.16 -5.34 -17.94
CA ALA A 208 -21.16 -5.71 -16.94
C ALA A 208 -20.83 -4.56 -15.97
N GLU A 209 -20.66 -3.33 -16.48
CA GLU A 209 -20.45 -2.14 -15.64
C GLU A 209 -21.64 -1.90 -14.69
N GLN A 210 -22.88 -2.09 -15.18
CA GLN A 210 -24.08 -1.91 -14.37
C GLN A 210 -24.20 -2.98 -13.28
N LEU A 211 -24.00 -4.25 -13.62
CA LEU A 211 -24.02 -5.35 -12.65
C LEU A 211 -22.93 -5.19 -11.58
N LEU A 212 -21.75 -4.73 -11.98
CA LEU A 212 -20.66 -4.46 -11.03
C LEU A 212 -21.02 -3.30 -10.09
N ALA A 213 -21.54 -2.19 -10.63
CA ALA A 213 -21.96 -1.05 -9.81
C ALA A 213 -23.01 -1.45 -8.78
N GLU A 214 -24.03 -2.22 -9.19
CA GLU A 214 -25.07 -2.74 -8.30
C GLU A 214 -24.49 -3.65 -7.20
N ALA A 215 -23.57 -4.56 -7.56
CA ALA A 215 -22.92 -5.43 -6.59
C ALA A 215 -22.06 -4.65 -5.56
N LEU A 216 -21.34 -3.62 -6.01
CA LEU A 216 -20.55 -2.73 -5.13
C LEU A 216 -21.43 -1.96 -4.16
N GLU A 217 -22.54 -1.39 -4.65
CA GLU A 217 -23.50 -0.66 -3.82
C GLU A 217 -24.21 -1.59 -2.83
N ASN A 218 -24.60 -2.80 -3.26
CA ASN A 218 -25.19 -3.81 -2.38
C ASN A 218 -24.22 -4.22 -1.26
N LEU A 219 -22.95 -4.48 -1.59
CA LEU A 219 -21.91 -4.80 -0.61
C LEU A 219 -21.71 -3.65 0.38
N ALA A 220 -21.60 -2.41 -0.10
CA ALA A 220 -21.45 -1.23 0.76
C ALA A 220 -22.67 -1.05 1.68
N SER A 221 -23.88 -1.25 1.17
CA SER A 221 -25.11 -1.14 1.96
C SER A 221 -25.21 -2.22 3.04
N SER A 222 -24.79 -3.45 2.72
CA SER A 222 -24.79 -4.59 3.65
C SER A 222 -23.78 -4.39 4.77
N LEU A 223 -22.57 -3.90 4.46
CA LEU A 223 -21.56 -3.54 5.45
C LEU A 223 -22.01 -2.39 6.35
N ARG A 224 -22.57 -1.32 5.77
CA ARG A 224 -23.08 -0.17 6.54
C ARG A 224 -24.19 -0.56 7.51
N ALA A 225 -25.11 -1.43 7.10
CA ALA A 225 -26.26 -1.80 7.92
C ALA A 225 -25.85 -2.53 9.21
N ARG A 226 -24.73 -3.27 9.18
CA ARG A 226 -24.24 -4.03 10.34
C ARG A 226 -23.13 -3.32 11.10
N GLN A 227 -22.19 -2.69 10.38
CA GLN A 227 -20.99 -2.06 10.95
C GLN A 227 -20.91 -0.58 10.56
N PRO A 228 -21.48 0.34 11.36
CA PRO A 228 -21.48 1.77 11.03
C PRO A 228 -20.07 2.38 11.04
N ASN A 229 -19.08 1.72 11.66
CA ASN A 229 -17.71 2.19 11.78
C ASN A 229 -16.70 1.43 10.89
N VAL A 230 -17.10 1.15 9.64
CA VAL A 230 -16.25 0.54 8.60
C VAL A 230 -16.11 1.52 7.44
N LEU A 231 -14.91 1.59 6.87
CA LEU A 231 -14.65 2.31 5.62
C LEU A 231 -14.86 1.36 4.43
N VAL A 232 -15.64 1.76 3.44
CA VAL A 232 -15.84 0.98 2.20
C VAL A 232 -15.50 1.83 1.00
N THR A 233 -14.58 1.35 0.17
CA THR A 233 -14.03 2.08 -0.98
C THR A 233 -13.95 1.19 -2.22
N ALA A 234 -13.82 1.81 -3.37
CA ALA A 234 -13.50 1.15 -4.63
C ALA A 234 -12.32 1.87 -5.31
N VAL A 235 -11.46 1.11 -5.98
CA VAL A 235 -10.32 1.62 -6.74
C VAL A 235 -10.41 1.07 -8.15
N ALA A 236 -10.60 1.94 -9.14
CA ALA A 236 -10.66 1.57 -10.54
C ALA A 236 -9.34 1.90 -11.23
N THR A 237 -8.78 0.97 -12.00
CA THR A 237 -7.58 1.23 -12.81
C THR A 237 -7.69 0.63 -14.21
N ARG A 238 -7.10 1.30 -15.22
CA ARG A 238 -7.13 0.80 -16.61
C ARG A 238 -6.32 -0.48 -16.81
N GLY A 239 -5.28 -0.64 -15.99
CA GLY A 239 -4.31 -1.72 -16.03
C GLY A 239 -4.76 -2.94 -15.22
N ASP A 240 -3.92 -3.96 -15.21
CA ASP A 240 -4.10 -5.14 -14.35
C ASP A 240 -3.15 -4.99 -13.17
N LEU A 241 -3.67 -4.68 -11.97
CA LEU A 241 -2.84 -4.58 -10.77
C LEU A 241 -2.21 -5.94 -10.40
N ALA A 242 -2.78 -7.07 -10.87
CA ALA A 242 -2.18 -8.39 -10.67
C ALA A 242 -0.85 -8.57 -11.43
N ARG A 243 -0.57 -7.76 -12.47
CA ARG A 243 0.77 -7.76 -13.10
C ARG A 243 1.85 -7.14 -12.20
N SER A 244 1.49 -6.19 -11.34
CA SER A 244 2.39 -5.69 -10.28
C SER A 244 2.65 -6.79 -9.25
N ARG A 245 1.65 -7.62 -8.91
CA ARG A 245 1.81 -8.80 -8.03
C ARG A 245 2.79 -9.84 -8.60
N ARG A 246 2.80 -10.05 -9.92
CA ARG A 246 3.76 -10.97 -10.58
C ARG A 246 5.19 -10.45 -10.70
N GLN A 247 5.44 -9.17 -10.41
CA GLN A 247 6.81 -8.68 -10.17
C GLN A 247 7.31 -8.99 -8.75
N ALA A 248 6.46 -9.56 -7.89
CA ALA A 248 6.79 -9.96 -6.52
C ALA A 248 6.24 -11.36 -6.15
N THR A 249 6.16 -12.28 -7.10
CA THR A 249 6.04 -13.72 -6.79
C THR A 249 7.18 -14.46 -7.45
N GLN A 250 8.39 -14.21 -6.94
CA GLN A 250 9.50 -15.13 -7.09
C GLN A 250 9.39 -16.18 -5.97
N ASP A 251 8.33 -16.98 -6.03
CA ASP A 251 8.22 -18.23 -5.28
C ASP A 251 8.83 -19.35 -6.11
N ASP A 252 10.13 -19.19 -6.38
CA ASP A 252 11.01 -20.34 -6.49
C ASP A 252 12.12 -20.09 -5.47
N LYS A 253 12.37 -21.08 -4.63
CA LYS A 253 13.60 -21.18 -3.85
C LYS A 253 14.78 -21.34 -4.81
N ILE A 254 15.10 -20.29 -5.55
CA ILE A 254 16.32 -20.18 -6.34
C ILE A 254 17.42 -19.94 -5.31
N THR A 255 18.14 -21.01 -4.98
CA THR A 255 19.47 -20.93 -4.38
C THR A 255 20.25 -19.82 -5.09
N VAL A 256 20.57 -18.78 -4.33
CA VAL A 256 21.10 -17.46 -4.73
C VAL A 256 22.54 -17.53 -5.29
N SER A 257 22.92 -18.62 -5.96
CA SER A 257 24.32 -18.86 -6.35
C SER A 257 24.62 -18.79 -7.84
N THR A 258 23.69 -18.36 -8.69
CA THR A 258 23.92 -18.33 -10.16
C THR A 258 23.47 -17.04 -10.86
N ILE A 259 23.29 -15.95 -10.14
CA ILE A 259 23.12 -14.64 -10.76
C ILE A 259 24.11 -13.67 -10.12
N ASN A 260 25.05 -13.15 -10.92
CA ASN A 260 25.99 -12.09 -10.50
C ASN A 260 25.25 -10.75 -10.40
N LEU A 261 24.21 -10.70 -9.57
CA LEU A 261 23.51 -9.47 -9.26
C LEU A 261 24.35 -8.65 -8.28
N ALA A 262 24.43 -7.34 -8.52
CA ALA A 262 25.08 -6.44 -7.59
C ALA A 262 24.38 -6.50 -6.23
N THR A 263 25.17 -6.47 -5.15
CA THR A 263 24.63 -6.33 -3.80
C THR A 263 23.87 -5.01 -3.69
N ASN A 264 22.62 -5.06 -3.24
CA ASN A 264 21.85 -3.85 -2.99
C ASN A 264 22.44 -3.10 -1.79
N TYR A 265 22.88 -1.86 -2.00
CA TYR A 265 23.30 -0.95 -0.92
C TYR A 265 22.12 -0.08 -0.50
N ASN A 266 22.03 0.23 0.79
CA ASN A 266 21.04 1.19 1.30
C ASN A 266 21.36 2.60 0.76
N GLU A 267 20.36 3.38 0.37
CA GLU A 267 20.50 4.78 -0.05
C GLU A 267 21.18 5.64 1.04
N ASP A 268 20.96 5.31 2.31
CA ASP A 268 21.57 5.98 3.46
C ASP A 268 23.02 5.54 3.74
N TYR A 269 23.58 4.60 2.98
CA TYR A 269 24.95 4.09 3.17
C TYR A 269 26.01 5.19 3.29
N PRO A 270 26.01 6.26 2.45
CA PRO A 270 27.00 7.34 2.56
C PRO A 270 26.90 8.09 3.90
N VAL A 271 25.70 8.23 4.46
CA VAL A 271 25.47 8.93 5.73
C VAL A 271 25.96 8.07 6.90
N ILE A 272 25.53 6.81 6.93
CA ILE A 272 25.90 5.84 7.98
C ILE A 272 27.41 5.62 8.00
N PHE A 273 28.03 5.47 6.82
CA PHE A 273 29.48 5.29 6.69
C PHE A 273 30.26 6.45 7.31
N ASN A 274 29.86 7.70 7.01
CA ASN A 274 30.55 8.87 7.53
C ASN A 274 30.40 9.01 9.06
N ILE A 275 29.22 8.73 9.60
CA ILE A 275 29.00 8.77 11.05
C ILE A 275 29.89 7.75 11.77
N ILE A 276 29.91 6.50 11.29
CA ILE A 276 30.72 5.44 11.90
C ILE A 276 32.22 5.73 11.75
N LEU A 277 32.67 6.17 10.57
CA LEU A 277 34.07 6.46 10.30
C LEU A 277 34.61 7.54 11.23
N TRP A 278 33.95 8.69 11.32
CA TRP A 278 34.42 9.79 12.15
C TRP A 278 34.29 9.48 13.65
N PHE A 279 33.23 8.78 14.04
CA PHE A 279 33.06 8.32 15.42
C PHE A 279 34.21 7.39 15.85
N MET A 280 34.58 6.41 15.03
CA MET A 280 35.69 5.49 15.32
C MET A 280 37.05 6.20 15.38
N ILE A 281 37.30 7.17 14.50
CA ILE A 281 38.53 7.98 14.51
C ILE A 281 38.65 8.76 15.82
N VAL A 282 37.61 9.49 16.21
CA VAL A 282 37.60 10.28 17.45
C VAL A 282 37.78 9.38 18.66
N LEU A 283 37.08 8.23 18.69
CA LEU A 283 37.16 7.28 19.79
C LEU A 283 38.56 6.65 19.91
N ALA A 284 39.21 6.31 18.79
CA ALA A 284 40.57 5.78 18.79
C ALA A 284 41.59 6.80 19.32
N PHE A 285 41.53 8.05 18.89
CA PHE A 285 42.42 9.11 19.39
C PHE A 285 42.16 9.44 20.86
N SER A 286 40.89 9.45 21.29
CA SER A 286 40.53 9.60 22.69
C SER A 286 41.13 8.49 23.56
N LEU A 287 41.03 7.23 23.11
CA LEU A 287 41.59 6.09 23.83
C LEU A 287 43.11 6.20 23.95
N LEU A 288 43.79 6.58 22.87
CA LEU A 288 45.24 6.76 22.85
C LEU A 288 45.67 7.89 23.80
N ALA A 289 44.97 9.03 23.79
CA ALA A 289 45.25 10.15 24.67
C ALA A 289 45.09 9.78 26.16
N ILE A 290 44.01 9.07 26.51
CA ILE A 290 43.78 8.58 27.87
C ILE A 290 44.87 7.57 28.28
N SER A 291 45.20 6.64 27.40
CA SER A 291 46.27 5.66 27.63
C SER A 291 47.62 6.33 27.88
N TYR A 292 47.97 7.35 27.08
CA TYR A 292 49.19 8.13 27.28
C TYR A 292 49.17 8.89 28.60
N ALA A 293 48.05 9.55 28.93
CA ALA A 293 47.90 10.30 30.18
C ALA A 293 48.08 9.42 31.41
N ILE A 294 47.53 8.20 31.41
CA ILE A 294 47.71 7.21 32.47
C ILE A 294 49.17 6.74 32.52
N ALA A 295 49.79 6.46 31.37
CA ALA A 295 51.17 6.01 31.30
C ALA A 295 52.18 7.05 31.82
N THR A 296 51.89 8.34 31.66
CA THR A 296 52.74 9.45 32.12
C THR A 296 52.28 10.07 33.44
N MET A 297 51.35 9.42 34.15
CA MET A 297 50.84 9.95 35.41
C MET A 297 51.95 9.88 36.46
N ASP A 298 52.41 11.04 36.92
CA ASP A 298 53.41 11.16 37.98
C ASP A 298 52.81 10.60 39.29
N PRO A 299 53.40 9.56 39.90
CA PRO A 299 52.91 8.98 41.15
C PRO A 299 52.99 9.94 42.36
N GLY A 300 53.48 11.16 42.15
CA GLY A 300 53.57 12.19 43.17
C GLY A 300 54.89 12.10 43.92
N ARG A 301 55.43 13.26 44.31
CA ARG A 301 56.72 13.35 45.02
C ARG A 301 56.64 13.09 46.52
N ASP A 302 55.56 12.50 47.03
CA ASP A 302 55.41 12.23 48.46
C ASP A 302 56.08 10.91 48.88
N SER A 303 57.38 11.07 49.11
CA SER A 303 58.08 10.76 50.36
C SER A 303 58.43 9.32 50.76
N ILE A 304 58.13 8.24 50.03
CA ILE A 304 58.75 6.91 50.29
C ILE A 304 59.83 6.48 49.29
N ILE A 305 59.62 6.72 48.01
CA ILE A 305 60.54 6.29 46.94
C ILE A 305 61.80 7.16 46.89
N TYR A 306 61.66 8.47 47.16
CA TYR A 306 62.79 9.41 47.18
C TYR A 306 63.67 9.32 48.44
N ARG A 307 63.15 8.82 49.58
CA ARG A 307 63.97 8.53 50.78
C ARG A 307 64.77 7.23 50.66
N MET A 308 64.34 6.29 49.82
CA MET A 308 65.06 5.03 49.56
C MET A 308 66.20 5.17 48.55
N THR A 309 66.20 6.22 47.71
CA THR A 309 67.14 6.34 46.56
C THR A 309 68.24 7.40 46.74
N SER A 310 68.16 8.29 47.75
CA SER A 310 69.24 9.22 48.06
C SER A 310 70.20 8.66 49.11
N THR A 311 71.10 7.77 48.72
CA THR A 311 72.29 7.49 49.54
C THR A 311 73.25 8.67 49.39
N ARG A 312 73.22 9.60 50.35
CA ARG A 312 74.23 10.66 50.46
C ARG A 312 75.61 10.00 50.58
N MET A 313 76.38 9.96 49.48
CA MET A 313 77.78 9.52 49.51
C MET A 313 78.56 10.44 50.47
N LYS A 314 79.03 9.89 51.59
CA LYS A 314 80.05 10.55 52.41
C LYS A 314 81.34 10.55 51.60
N LYS A 315 81.88 11.74 51.37
CA LYS A 315 83.22 11.92 50.82
C LYS A 315 84.18 11.87 52.01
N ASP A 316 84.90 10.77 52.13
CA ASP A 316 85.96 10.64 53.13
C ASP A 316 87.17 11.47 52.63
N ASN A 317 87.71 12.30 53.53
CA ASN A 317 88.90 13.13 53.30
C ASN A 317 90.18 12.29 53.32
#